data_AF-A0A8S3D192-F1
#
_entry.id   AF-A0A8S3D192-F1
#
_cell.length_a   1.000
_cell.length_b   1.000
_cell.length_c   1.000
_cell.angle_alpha   90.00
_cell.angle_beta   90.00
_cell.angle_gamma   90.00
#
_symmetry.space_group_name_H-M   'P 1'
#
loop_
_entity.id
_entity.type
_entity.pdbx_description
1 polymer ?
#
loop_
_entity_poly.entity_id
_entity_poly.type
_entity_poly.pdbx_seq_one_letter_code
_entity_poly.pdbx_strand_id
1 'polypeptide(L)'
;GEFFYQSSTTNNDSILLICAGIGANPIVSILRHIVDLYASDNIQIIPHRIVFFYTAATKKDLVFRDSIDLSCEPMIKNNMLRSNYFVTREINDDIKINNRHINTTDLQDAIQWLENLIIPKLCDDKSIDSHPYYAKLTKTIDIQKQQ
;
A
#
# COMPACT_ATOMS: atom_id res chain seq x y z
N GLY A 1 -0.57 19.40 -5.71
CA GLY A 1 -0.89 18.09 -6.29
C GLY A 1 -2.11 17.58 -5.58
N GLU A 2 -3.20 17.38 -6.31
CA GLU A 2 -4.43 16.82 -5.78
C GLU A 2 -4.45 15.31 -6.07
N PHE A 3 -4.66 14.51 -5.02
CA PHE A 3 -4.72 13.06 -5.13
C PHE A 3 -6.19 12.64 -5.19
N PHE A 4 -6.57 11.89 -6.22
CA PHE A 4 -7.92 11.37 -6.39
C PHE A 4 -7.90 9.84 -6.38
N TYR A 5 -8.43 9.24 -5.31
CA TYR A 5 -8.87 7.86 -5.35
C TYR A 5 -10.29 7.84 -5.92
N GLN A 6 -10.42 7.38 -7.16
CA GLN A 6 -11.73 7.10 -7.74
C GLN A 6 -12.01 5.63 -7.49
N SER A 7 -12.77 5.32 -6.43
CA SER A 7 -13.34 3.99 -6.29
C SER A 7 -14.18 3.77 -7.54
N SER A 8 -13.98 2.67 -8.25
CA SER A 8 -15.00 2.26 -9.20
C SER A 8 -16.27 1.99 -8.38
N THR A 9 -17.44 2.10 -8.99
CA THR A 9 -18.75 2.07 -8.33
C THR A 9 -19.10 0.71 -7.69
N THR A 10 -18.12 -0.17 -7.46
CA THR A 10 -18.28 -1.52 -6.95
C THR A 10 -17.34 -1.79 -5.78
N ASN A 11 -17.89 -2.22 -4.63
CA ASN A 11 -17.22 -2.61 -3.37
C ASN A 11 -16.22 -3.77 -3.46
N ASN A 12 -15.83 -4.18 -4.67
CA ASN A 12 -15.03 -5.38 -4.89
C ASN A 12 -13.56 -5.07 -5.17
N ASP A 13 -13.18 -3.79 -5.25
CA ASP A 13 -11.84 -3.40 -5.60
C ASP A 13 -10.90 -3.51 -4.39
N SER A 14 -9.75 -4.12 -4.62
CA SER A 14 -8.67 -4.23 -3.64
C SER A 14 -7.53 -3.27 -4.01
N ILE A 15 -6.83 -2.73 -3.02
CA ILE A 15 -5.79 -1.71 -3.25
C ILE A 15 -4.43 -2.18 -2.75
N LEU A 16 -3.40 -1.92 -3.57
CA LEU A 16 -2.00 -1.96 -3.17
C LEU A 16 -1.46 -0.53 -3.00
N LEU A 17 -1.10 -0.17 -1.77
CA LEU A 17 -0.47 1.09 -1.41
C LEU A 17 1.01 0.87 -1.16
N ILE A 18 1.88 1.61 -1.84
CA ILE A 18 3.33 1.52 -1.68
C ILE A 18 3.88 2.91 -1.48
N CYS A 19 4.64 3.13 -0.41
CA CYS A 19 5.29 4.41 -0.15
C CYS A 19 6.71 4.27 0.38
N ALA A 20 7.50 5.32 0.16
CA ALA A 20 8.87 5.44 0.63
C ALA A 20 9.19 6.88 1.06
N GLY A 21 9.92 7.03 2.17
CA GLY A 21 10.42 8.33 2.64
C GLY A 21 9.35 9.43 2.70
N ILE A 22 9.66 10.62 2.17
CA ILE A 22 8.75 11.78 2.14
C ILE A 22 7.45 11.52 1.35
N GLY A 23 7.47 10.56 0.42
CA GLY A 23 6.30 10.13 -0.34
C GLY A 23 5.29 9.33 0.50
N ALA A 24 5.56 9.08 1.78
CA ALA A 24 4.62 8.46 2.70
C ALA A 24 3.41 9.35 3.01
N ASN A 25 3.55 10.68 3.05
CA ASN A 25 2.46 11.55 3.51
C ASN A 25 1.15 11.38 2.71
N PRO A 26 1.15 11.43 1.36
CA PRO A 26 -0.09 11.24 0.61
C PRO A 26 -0.66 9.84 0.80
N ILE A 27 0.19 8.81 0.79
CA ILE A 27 -0.25 7.41 0.89
C ILE A 27 -0.84 7.10 2.26
N VAL A 28 -0.22 7.61 3.33
CA VAL A 28 -0.73 7.50 4.69
C VAL A 28 -2.03 8.28 4.85
N SER A 29 -2.20 9.42 4.17
CA SER A 29 -3.46 10.16 4.16
C SER A 29 -4.60 9.35 3.54
N ILE A 30 -4.34 8.63 2.44
CA ILE A 30 -5.33 7.71 1.82
C ILE A 30 -5.69 6.60 2.79
N LEU A 31 -4.67 5.97 3.38
CA LEU A 31 -4.88 4.88 4.32
C LEU A 31 -5.74 5.32 5.51
N ARG A 32 -5.45 6.50 6.08
CA ARG A 32 -6.25 7.09 7.18
C ARG A 32 -7.68 7.37 6.75
N HIS A 33 -7.87 7.94 5.56
CA HIS A 33 -9.22 8.16 5.04
C HIS A 33 -10.00 6.84 4.93
N ILE A 34 -9.38 5.77 4.44
CA ILE A 34 -10.03 4.45 4.38
C ILE A 34 -10.37 3.93 5.79
N VAL A 35 -9.49 4.12 6.77
CA VAL A 35 -9.75 3.76 8.18
C VAL A 35 -10.93 4.57 8.74
N ASP A 36 -11.04 5.86 8.44
CA ASP A 36 -12.14 6.70 8.88
C ASP A 36 -13.47 6.26 8.26
N LEU A 37 -13.47 5.90 6.98
CA LEU A 37 -14.63 5.33 6.29
C LEU A 37 -15.04 3.98 6.87
N TYR A 38 -14.06 3.14 7.21
CA TYR A 38 -14.28 1.86 7.88
C TYR A 38 -14.93 2.05 9.25
N ALA A 39 -14.45 3.00 10.04
CA ALA A 39 -15.00 3.31 11.36
C ALA A 39 -16.41 3.94 11.31
N SER A 40 -16.78 4.53 10.17
CA SER A 40 -18.09 5.17 9.95
C SER A 40 -19.16 4.21 9.42
N ASP A 41 -18.89 2.89 9.38
CA ASP A 41 -19.75 1.85 8.80
C ASP A 41 -20.17 2.12 7.34
N ASN A 42 -19.41 2.95 6.62
CA ASN A 42 -19.63 3.24 5.20
C ASN A 42 -19.00 2.15 4.34
N ILE A 43 -19.44 0.91 4.56
CA ILE A 43 -18.90 -0.29 3.91
C ILE A 43 -19.04 -0.24 2.38
N GLN A 44 -19.95 0.61 1.88
CA GLN A 44 -20.20 0.78 0.45
C GLN A 44 -19.17 1.62 -0.32
N ILE A 45 -18.13 2.13 0.35
CA ILE A 45 -17.10 2.97 -0.27
C ILE A 45 -15.68 2.59 0.14
N ILE A 46 -15.53 1.52 0.94
CA ILE A 46 -14.22 1.01 1.34
C ILE A 46 -13.74 -0.09 0.39
N PRO A 47 -12.42 -0.21 0.17
CA PRO A 47 -11.86 -1.31 -0.59
C PRO A 47 -12.12 -2.66 0.08
N HIS A 48 -12.22 -3.73 -0.73
CA HIS A 48 -12.40 -5.08 -0.22
C HIS A 48 -11.19 -5.55 0.60
N ARG A 49 -9.98 -5.36 0.05
CA ARG A 49 -8.71 -5.70 0.70
C ARG A 49 -7.66 -4.64 0.42
N ILE A 50 -6.74 -4.45 1.37
CA ILE A 50 -5.69 -3.43 1.31
C ILE A 50 -4.35 -4.04 1.68
N VAL A 51 -3.36 -3.93 0.81
CA VAL A 51 -1.96 -4.17 1.16
C VAL A 51 -1.25 -2.83 1.21
N PHE A 52 -0.55 -2.58 2.31
CA PHE A 52 0.24 -1.38 2.53
C PHE A 52 1.71 -1.75 2.72
N PHE A 53 2.57 -1.31 1.81
CA PHE A 53 4.02 -1.44 1.89
C PHE A 53 4.65 -0.09 2.20
N TYR A 54 5.39 -0.03 3.29
CA TYR A 54 6.15 1.16 3.69
C TYR A 54 7.63 0.82 3.81
N THR A 55 8.43 1.42 2.93
CA THR A 55 9.87 1.24 2.92
C THR A 55 10.63 2.50 3.34
N ALA A 56 11.73 2.32 4.06
CA ALA A 56 12.62 3.40 4.46
C ALA A 56 14.09 2.95 4.53
N ALA A 57 15.00 3.89 4.81
CA ALA A 57 16.41 3.58 5.00
C ALA A 57 16.62 2.89 6.36
N THR A 58 16.11 3.49 7.44
CA THR A 58 16.19 2.97 8.81
C THR A 58 14.81 2.84 9.45
N LYS A 59 14.70 2.13 10.57
CA LYS A 59 13.48 2.00 11.37
C LYS A 59 13.00 3.36 11.87
N LYS A 60 13.92 4.27 12.21
CA LYS A 60 13.58 5.64 12.65
C LYS A 60 12.90 6.45 11.55
N ASP A 61 13.18 6.13 10.29
CA ASP A 61 12.57 6.80 9.14
C ASP A 61 11.14 6.31 8.83
N LEU A 62 10.69 5.22 9.48
CA LEU A 62 9.31 4.73 9.41
C LEU A 62 8.41 5.54 10.36
N VAL A 63 8.42 6.87 10.23
CA VAL A 63 7.82 7.81 11.19
C VAL A 63 6.32 7.63 11.41
N PHE A 64 5.60 7.05 10.45
CA PHE A 64 4.17 6.78 10.56
C PHE A 64 3.82 5.40 11.10
N ARG A 65 4.80 4.49 11.24
CA ARG A 65 4.54 3.09 11.58
C ARG A 65 3.67 2.94 12.81
N ASP A 66 4.06 3.54 13.93
CA ASP A 66 3.35 3.36 15.20
C ASP A 66 1.90 3.87 15.10
N SER A 67 1.68 4.98 14.38
CA SER A 67 0.34 5.50 14.14
C SER A 67 -0.49 4.59 13.23
N ILE A 68 0.14 3.96 12.23
CA ILE A 68 -0.53 3.06 11.30
C ILE A 68 -0.90 1.76 12.02
N ASP A 69 0.03 1.16 12.76
CA ASP A 69 -0.20 -0.06 13.52
C ASP A 69 -1.34 0.12 14.53
N LEU A 70 -1.43 1.30 15.17
CA LEU A 70 -2.50 1.63 16.10
C LEU A 70 -3.84 1.88 15.40
N SER A 71 -3.88 2.75 14.40
CA SER A 71 -5.14 3.13 13.71
C SER A 71 -5.72 1.99 12.87
N CYS A 72 -4.87 1.13 12.29
CA CYS A 72 -5.31 0.07 11.38
C CYS A 72 -5.55 -1.27 12.09
N GLU A 73 -5.31 -1.37 13.41
CA GLU A 73 -5.45 -2.62 14.18
C GLU A 73 -6.82 -3.33 13.93
N PRO A 74 -7.97 -2.64 13.92
CA PRO A 74 -9.26 -3.28 13.67
C PRO A 74 -9.35 -3.92 12.27
N MET A 75 -8.85 -3.23 11.24
CA MET A 75 -8.86 -3.72 9.86
C MET A 75 -7.92 -4.91 9.67
N ILE A 76 -6.77 -4.90 10.37
CA ILE A 76 -5.82 -6.02 10.36
C ILE A 76 -6.45 -7.25 11.01
N LYS A 77 -7.11 -7.10 12.18
CA LYS A 77 -7.81 -8.20 12.87
C LYS A 77 -8.93 -8.81 12.03
N ASN A 78 -9.61 -7.98 11.24
CA ASN A 78 -10.67 -8.41 10.34
C ASN A 78 -10.16 -8.89 8.97
N ASN A 79 -8.84 -9.08 8.82
CA ASN A 79 -8.20 -9.57 7.61
C ASN A 79 -8.53 -8.72 6.35
N MET A 80 -8.77 -7.43 6.54
CA MET A 80 -9.01 -6.47 5.45
C MET A 80 -7.74 -5.71 5.07
N LEU A 81 -6.78 -5.59 5.99
CA LEU A 81 -5.54 -4.86 5.76
C LEU A 81 -4.30 -5.69 6.13
N ARG A 82 -3.28 -5.64 5.26
CA ARG A 82 -1.92 -6.14 5.52
C ARG A 82 -0.91 -5.01 5.44
N SER A 83 -0.28 -4.68 6.57
CA SER A 83 0.82 -3.71 6.63
C SER A 83 2.17 -4.43 6.66
N ASN A 84 3.07 -4.08 5.75
CA ASN A 84 4.43 -4.63 5.69
C ASN A 84 5.46 -3.50 5.66
N TYR A 85 6.44 -3.59 6.56
CA TYR A 85 7.49 -2.60 6.73
C TYR A 85 8.83 -3.14 6.24
N PHE A 86 9.59 -2.28 5.57
CA PHE A 86 10.87 -2.64 4.96
C PHE A 86 11.94 -1.59 5.27
N VAL A 87 13.09 -2.00 5.80
CA VAL A 87 14.26 -1.14 5.99
C VAL A 87 15.43 -1.68 5.18
N THR A 88 16.25 -0.77 4.64
CA THR A 88 17.21 -1.12 3.58
C THR A 88 18.66 -0.85 3.95
N ARG A 89 18.92 -0.03 4.99
CA ARG A 89 20.27 0.39 5.39
C ARG A 89 20.65 -0.03 6.81
N GLU A 90 19.82 -0.81 7.47
CA GLU A 90 20.13 -1.35 8.79
C GLU A 90 19.56 -2.76 8.95
N ILE A 91 20.17 -3.50 9.89
CA ILE A 91 19.59 -4.70 10.45
C ILE A 91 18.97 -4.29 11.78
N ASN A 92 17.69 -4.55 11.92
CA ASN A 92 16.95 -4.29 13.14
C ASN A 92 16.28 -5.58 13.65
N ASP A 93 16.12 -5.69 14.97
CA ASP A 93 15.63 -6.90 15.65
C ASP A 93 14.09 -6.97 15.72
N ASP A 94 13.39 -6.03 15.09
CA ASP A 94 11.93 -5.99 15.08
C ASP A 94 11.36 -7.00 14.09
N ILE A 95 10.72 -8.05 14.60
CA ILE A 95 10.14 -9.12 13.78
C ILE A 95 9.06 -8.64 12.80
N LYS A 96 8.51 -7.43 13.00
CA LYS A 96 7.51 -6.84 12.10
C LYS A 96 8.13 -6.05 10.95
N ILE A 97 9.46 -5.89 10.94
CA ILE A 97 10.20 -5.16 9.90
C ILE A 97 11.10 -6.10 9.12
N ASN A 98 10.99 -6.04 7.80
CA ASN A 98 11.86 -6.75 6.87
C ASN A 98 13.15 -5.95 6.63
N ASN A 99 14.32 -6.52 6.92
CA ASN A 99 15.65 -5.92 6.68
C ASN A 99 16.11 -6.07 5.21
N ARG A 100 15.26 -5.67 4.25
CA ARG A 100 15.53 -5.78 2.80
C ARG A 100 14.65 -4.84 1.98
N HIS A 101 15.00 -4.67 0.71
CA HIS A 101 14.11 -4.05 -0.27
C HIS A 101 12.87 -4.94 -0.56
N ILE A 102 11.78 -4.29 -0.94
CA ILE A 102 10.61 -4.95 -1.55
C ILE A 102 11.08 -5.63 -2.83
N ASN A 103 10.77 -6.92 -2.97
CA ASN A 103 11.13 -7.74 -4.12
C ASN A 103 9.89 -8.24 -4.87
N THR A 104 10.12 -9.01 -5.94
CA THR A 104 9.04 -9.53 -6.79
C THR A 104 8.12 -10.49 -6.04
N THR A 105 8.65 -11.28 -5.10
CA THR A 105 7.87 -12.23 -4.31
C THR A 105 6.87 -11.50 -3.43
N ASP A 106 7.28 -10.43 -2.75
CA ASP A 106 6.35 -9.62 -1.93
C ASP A 106 5.18 -9.07 -2.76
N LEU A 107 5.50 -8.61 -3.97
CA LEU A 107 4.50 -8.07 -4.89
C LEU A 107 3.56 -9.16 -5.39
N GLN A 108 4.07 -10.33 -5.73
CA GLN A 108 3.26 -11.47 -6.16
C GLN A 108 2.32 -11.94 -5.05
N ASP A 109 2.84 -12.08 -3.83
CA ASP A 109 2.06 -12.47 -2.65
C ASP A 109 0.96 -11.43 -2.35
N ALA A 110 1.27 -10.14 -2.50
CA ALA A 110 0.30 -9.07 -2.34
C ALA A 110 -0.79 -9.12 -3.42
N ILE A 111 -0.41 -9.22 -4.70
CA ILE A 111 -1.36 -9.27 -5.82
C ILE A 111 -2.28 -10.49 -5.70
N GLN A 112 -1.71 -11.66 -5.38
CA GLN A 112 -2.48 -12.88 -5.19
C GLN A 112 -3.49 -12.75 -4.06
N TRP A 113 -3.11 -12.10 -2.95
CA TRP A 113 -4.03 -11.87 -1.85
C TRP A 113 -5.11 -10.81 -2.15
N LEU A 114 -4.85 -9.86 -3.05
CA LEU A 114 -5.80 -8.80 -3.36
C LEU A 114 -6.93 -9.27 -4.27
N GLU A 115 -6.75 -10.33 -5.06
CA GLU A 115 -7.71 -10.97 -5.99
C GLU A 115 -8.22 -10.03 -7.12
N ASN A 116 -8.75 -8.84 -6.80
CA ASN A 116 -9.26 -7.80 -7.72
C ASN A 116 -8.47 -6.49 -7.55
N LEU A 117 -7.19 -6.49 -7.92
CA LEU A 117 -6.31 -5.35 -7.69
C LEU A 117 -6.63 -4.14 -8.60
N ILE A 118 -6.92 -3.00 -7.98
CA ILE A 118 -6.78 -1.68 -8.58
C ILE A 118 -5.50 -1.02 -8.06
N ILE A 119 -4.63 -0.62 -8.98
CA ILE A 119 -3.50 0.24 -8.66
C ILE A 119 -4.00 1.69 -8.69
N PRO A 120 -3.94 2.44 -7.57
CA PRO A 120 -4.19 3.87 -7.61
C PRO A 120 -3.15 4.52 -8.52
N LYS A 121 -3.59 5.14 -9.61
CA LYS A 121 -2.69 5.98 -10.41
C LYS A 121 -2.43 7.26 -9.60
N LEU A 122 -1.18 7.49 -9.22
CA LEU A 122 -0.74 8.84 -8.88
C LEU A 122 -0.98 9.68 -10.17
N CYS A 123 -1.40 10.93 -10.07
CA CYS A 123 -1.41 11.83 -11.22
C CYS A 123 -0.42 12.92 -10.84
N ASP A 124 0.82 12.76 -11.28
CA ASP A 124 1.78 13.86 -11.28
C ASP A 124 1.98 14.23 -12.74
N ASP A 125 2.02 15.52 -13.03
CA ASP A 125 2.12 16.11 -14.39
C ASP A 125 3.47 15.77 -15.08
N LYS A 126 4.25 14.86 -14.50
CA LYS A 126 5.51 14.31 -15.01
C LYS A 126 5.53 12.80 -14.81
N SER A 127 5.20 12.09 -15.87
CA SER A 127 5.52 10.68 -16.17
C SER A 127 5.93 9.78 -14.99
N ILE A 128 4.93 9.19 -14.32
CA ILE A 128 5.08 8.08 -13.36
C ILE A 128 5.79 6.86 -13.95
N ASP A 129 5.78 6.72 -15.28
CA ASP A 129 6.53 5.70 -16.01
C ASP A 129 8.06 5.80 -15.83
N SER A 130 8.57 6.91 -15.30
CA SER A 130 10.01 7.11 -15.09
C SER A 130 10.54 6.55 -13.77
N HIS A 131 9.68 6.22 -12.79
CA HIS A 131 10.15 5.65 -11.53
C HIS A 131 10.26 4.12 -11.64
N PRO A 132 11.46 3.53 -11.45
CA PRO A 132 11.74 2.13 -11.78
C PRO A 132 10.86 1.12 -11.03
N TYR A 133 10.33 1.49 -9.86
CA TYR A 133 9.40 0.65 -9.10
C TYR A 133 8.01 0.57 -9.75
N TYR A 134 7.43 1.69 -10.19
CA TYR A 134 6.09 1.72 -10.79
C TYR A 134 6.09 1.11 -12.20
N ALA A 135 7.14 1.36 -12.99
CA ALA A 135 7.32 0.72 -14.29
C ALA A 135 7.41 -0.82 -14.21
N LYS A 136 7.96 -1.36 -13.11
CA LYS A 136 8.06 -2.80 -12.87
C LYS A 136 6.73 -3.40 -12.42
N LEU A 137 5.98 -2.69 -11.58
CA LEU A 137 4.62 -3.06 -11.14
C LEU A 137 3.64 -3.17 -12.30
N THR A 138 3.60 -2.17 -13.19
CA THR A 138 2.71 -2.20 -14.36
C THR A 138 3.00 -3.40 -15.26
N LYS A 139 4.29 -3.68 -15.53
CA LYS A 139 4.71 -4.85 -16.32
C LYS A 139 4.33 -6.17 -15.66
N THR A 140 4.50 -6.31 -14.34
CA THR A 140 4.13 -7.55 -13.63
C THR A 140 2.62 -7.81 -13.67
N ILE A 141 1.82 -6.75 -13.62
CA ILE A 141 0.34 -6.87 -13.66
C ILE A 141 -0.17 -7.14 -15.08
N ASP A 142 0.44 -6.54 -16.10
CA ASP A 142 0.11 -6.86 -17.50
C ASP A 142 0.40 -8.33 -17.84
N ILE A 143 1.45 -8.93 -17.27
CA ILE A 143 1.76 -10.34 -17.43
C ILE A 143 0.68 -11.25 -16.82
N GLN A 144 0.11 -10.86 -15.66
CA GLN A 144 -0.93 -11.67 -15.03
C GLN A 144 -2.31 -11.53 -15.67
N LYS A 145 -2.61 -10.42 -16.35
CA LYS A 145 -3.87 -10.26 -17.10
C LYS A 145 -3.88 -10.98 -18.47
N GLN A 146 -2.74 -11.49 -18.92
CA GLN A 146 -2.59 -12.21 -20.19
C GLN A 146 -2.53 -13.74 -20.02
N GLN A 147 -2.62 -14.25 -18.79
CA GLN A 147 -2.71 -15.68 -18.45
C GLN A 147 -4.12 -16.02 -17.99
#